data_AF-A0A7R9DX66-F1
#
_entry.id   AF-A0A7R9DX66-F1
#
_cell.length_a   1.000
_cell.length_b   1.000
_cell.length_c   1.000
_cell.angle_alpha   90.00
_cell.angle_beta   90.00
_cell.angle_gamma   90.00
#
_symmetry.space_group_name_H-M   'P 1'
#
loop_
_entity.id
_entity.type
_entity.pdbx_description
1 polymer ?
#
loop_
_entity_poly.entity_id
_entity_poly.type
_entity_poly.pdbx_seq_one_letter_code
_entity_poly.pdbx_strand_id
1 'polypeptide(L)' 'MEKGDTVFFHPKLVHGSGVNRTKGFRKAISSHYASSDCHCIAVKGTTQENVAQEIEEMAKKRGFDLDYQVW' A
#
# COMPACT_ATOMS: atom_id res chain seq x y z
N MET A 1 21.29 5.35 -4.10
CA MET A 1 20.68 6.29 -3.17
C MET A 1 21.52 6.31 -1.92
N GLU A 2 21.97 7.49 -1.54
CA GLU A 2 22.71 7.78 -0.32
C GLU A 2 21.76 8.14 0.82
N LYS A 3 22.29 8.28 2.04
CA LYS A 3 21.48 8.64 3.21
C LYS A 3 20.95 10.06 3.03
N GLY A 4 19.63 10.20 3.03
CA GLY A 4 18.93 11.49 2.87
C GLY A 4 18.31 11.66 1.48
N ASP A 5 18.71 10.85 0.50
CA ASP A 5 18.08 10.85 -0.82
C ASP A 5 16.61 10.47 -0.71
N THR A 6 15.77 11.19 -1.45
CA THR A 6 14.33 10.93 -1.55
C THR A 6 13.99 10.65 -3.01
N VAL A 7 13.23 9.59 -3.25
CA VAL A 7 12.68 9.26 -4.56
C VAL A 7 11.17 9.49 -4.54
N PHE A 8 10.69 10.24 -5.53
CA PHE A 8 9.26 10.43 -5.78
C PHE A 8 8.88 9.64 -7.03
N PHE A 9 7.79 8.90 -6.97
CA PHE A 9 7.29 8.18 -8.13
C PHE A 9 5.77 8.02 -8.08
N HIS A 10 5.19 7.78 -9.25
CA HIS A 10 3.74 7.64 -9.43
C HIS A 10 3.26 6.25 -8.93
N PRO A 11 2.06 6.11 -8.32
CA PRO A 11 1.58 4.82 -7.78
C PRO A 11 1.44 3.67 -8.80
N LYS A 12 1.39 4.00 -10.09
CA LYS A 12 1.32 3.03 -11.20
C LYS A 12 2.68 2.59 -11.72
N LEU A 13 3.79 3.14 -11.20
CA LEU A 13 5.12 2.68 -11.59
C LEU A 13 5.31 1.24 -11.07
N VAL A 14 5.52 0.30 -11.98
CA VAL A 14 5.83 -1.08 -11.62
C VAL A 14 7.20 -1.10 -10.94
N HIS A 15 7.23 -1.53 -9.68
CA HIS A 15 8.44 -1.51 -8.86
C HIS A 15 8.54 -2.70 -7.91
N GLY A 16 9.75 -2.97 -7.43
CA GLY A 16 10.05 -3.99 -6.44
C GLY A 16 11.46 -3.82 -5.87
N SER A 17 11.77 -4.53 -4.79
CA SER A 17 13.12 -4.53 -4.23
C SER A 17 13.94 -5.71 -4.76
N GLY A 18 15.17 -5.42 -5.21
CA GLY A 18 16.16 -6.48 -5.43
C GLY A 18 16.57 -7.18 -4.13
N VAL A 19 17.10 -8.40 -4.26
CA VAL A 19 17.59 -9.21 -3.13
C VAL A 19 18.73 -8.48 -2.41
N ASN A 20 18.62 -8.36 -1.08
CA ASN A 20 19.72 -7.88 -0.24
C ASN A 20 20.78 -8.98 -0.09
N ARG A 21 21.93 -8.83 -0.75
CA ARG A 21 23.04 -9.81 -0.74
C ARG A 21 24.05 -9.59 0.40
N THR A 22 23.80 -8.62 1.29
CA THR A 22 24.68 -8.32 2.43
C THR A 22 24.20 -8.99 3.70
N LYS A 23 25.03 -9.03 4.74
CA LYS A 23 24.64 -9.52 6.08
C LYS A 23 23.86 -8.48 6.92
N GLY A 24 23.75 -7.24 6.45
CA GLY A 24 23.08 -6.15 7.17
C GLY A 24 21.62 -5.98 6.77
N PHE A 25 20.84 -5.28 7.60
CA PHE A 25 19.45 -4.92 7.29
C PHE A 25 19.37 -3.58 6.53
N ARG A 26 18.73 -3.58 5.35
CA ARG A 26 18.47 -2.38 4.55
C ARG A 26 17.18 -1.68 5.03
N LYS A 27 17.30 -0.47 5.57
CA LYS A 27 16.16 0.34 6.08
C LYS A 27 15.79 1.47 5.10
N ALA A 28 14.50 1.72 4.95
CA ALA A 28 13.92 2.85 4.23
C ALA A 28 12.58 3.23 4.86
N ILE A 29 12.11 4.47 4.68
CA ILE A 29 10.79 4.95 5.11
C ILE A 29 10.05 5.50 3.89
N SER A 30 8.72 5.33 3.84
CA SER A 30 7.88 5.80 2.75
C SER A 30 6.59 6.42 3.26
N SER A 31 6.01 7.30 2.44
CA SER A 31 4.67 7.87 2.61
C SER A 31 4.02 8.01 1.24
N HIS A 32 2.70 7.86 1.17
CA HIS A 32 1.90 8.12 -0.03
C HIS A 32 1.10 9.40 0.20
N TYR A 33 1.23 10.36 -0.70
CA TYR A 33 0.46 11.61 -0.66
C TYR A 33 -0.70 11.54 -1.65
N ALA A 34 -1.85 12.08 -1.26
CA ALA A 34 -3.03 12.24 -2.11
C ALA A 34 -3.53 13.69 -2.00
N SER A 35 -4.11 14.22 -3.09
CA SER A 35 -4.79 15.52 -3.03
C SER A 35 -6.02 15.41 -2.13
N SER A 36 -6.41 16.52 -1.49
CA SER A 36 -7.70 16.62 -0.81
C SER A 36 -8.90 16.42 -1.75
N ASP A 37 -8.69 16.56 -3.05
CA ASP A 37 -9.73 16.38 -4.07
C ASP A 37 -9.90 14.92 -4.52
N CYS A 38 -9.11 14.00 -3.97
CA CYS A 38 -9.28 12.57 -4.22
C CYS A 38 -10.57 12.05 -3.57
N HIS A 39 -11.10 10.95 -4.10
CA HIS A 39 -12.28 10.29 -3.58
C HIS A 39 -12.09 8.77 -3.62
N CYS A 40 -12.76 8.09 -2.71
CA CYS A 40 -12.83 6.64 -2.70
C CYS A 40 -13.71 6.14 -3.85
N ILE A 41 -13.29 5.02 -4.46
CA ILE A 41 -14.02 4.37 -5.55
C ILE A 41 -14.53 3.01 -5.10
N ALA A 42 -15.66 2.58 -5.65
CA ALA A 42 -16.12 1.21 -5.47
C ALA A 42 -15.20 0.25 -6.25
N VAL A 43 -14.63 -0.74 -5.56
CA VAL A 43 -13.70 -1.71 -6.17
C VAL A 43 -14.38 -3.03 -6.58
N LYS A 44 -15.66 -3.21 -6.27
CA LYS A 44 -16.44 -4.40 -6.67
C LYS A 44 -16.50 -4.53 -8.19
N GLY A 45 -16.22 -5.72 -8.72
CA GLY A 45 -16.13 -6.00 -10.15
C GLY A 45 -14.86 -5.47 -10.82
N THR A 46 -13.91 -4.91 -10.06
CA THR A 46 -12.62 -4.44 -10.58
C THR A 46 -11.50 -5.42 -10.23
N THR A 47 -10.32 -5.20 -10.79
CA THR A 47 -9.11 -5.97 -10.42
C THR A 47 -8.66 -5.76 -8.97
N GLN A 48 -9.21 -4.78 -8.24
CA GLN A 48 -8.87 -4.50 -6.84
C GLN A 48 -9.86 -5.12 -5.84
N GLU A 49 -10.89 -5.84 -6.30
CA GLU A 49 -11.88 -6.49 -5.43
C GLU A 49 -11.24 -7.50 -4.48
N ASN A 50 -10.21 -8.23 -4.93
CA ASN A 50 -9.47 -9.18 -4.11
C ASN A 50 -8.83 -8.52 -2.88
N VAL A 51 -8.27 -7.31 -3.03
CA VAL A 51 -7.65 -6.57 -1.92
C VAL A 51 -8.70 -6.22 -0.86
N ALA A 52 -9.91 -5.81 -1.28
CA ALA A 52 -10.99 -5.55 -0.34
C ALA A 52 -11.36 -6.81 0.45
N GLN A 53 -11.51 -7.95 -0.23
CA GLN A 53 -11.82 -9.23 0.42
C GLN A 53 -10.73 -9.65 1.42
N GLU A 54 -9.45 -9.53 1.04
CA GLU A 54 -8.31 -9.87 1.91
C GLU A 54 -8.30 -9.03 3.21
N ILE A 55 -8.54 -7.73 3.09
CA ILE A 55 -8.61 -6.86 4.28
C ILE A 55 -9.81 -7.27 5.17
N GLU A 56 -10.87 -7.82 4.60
CA GLU A 56 -12.15 -8.08 5.28
C GLU A 56 -12.02 -9.32 6.14
N GLU A 57 -11.40 -10.33 5.55
CA GLU A 57 -10.96 -11.50 6.27
C GLU A 57 -9.96 -11.17 7.37
N MET A 58 -9.01 -10.27 7.11
CA MET A 58 -8.05 -9.84 8.13
C MET A 58 -8.73 -9.11 9.30
N ALA A 59 -9.70 -8.23 9.03
CA ALA A 59 -10.48 -7.54 10.04
C ALA A 59 -11.33 -8.52 10.86
N LYS A 60 -12.04 -9.42 10.19
CA LYS A 60 -12.86 -10.48 10.82
C LYS A 60 -12.02 -11.38 11.72
N LYS A 61 -10.82 -11.79 11.27
CA LYS A 61 -9.86 -12.56 12.09
C LYS A 61 -9.42 -11.83 13.35
N ARG A 62 -9.49 -10.50 13.37
CA ARG A 62 -9.19 -9.65 14.54
C ARG A 62 -10.43 -9.29 15.35
N GLY A 63 -11.60 -9.81 14.99
CA GLY A 63 -12.87 -9.57 15.69
C GLY A 63 -13.55 -8.26 15.34
N PHE A 64 -13.16 -7.61 14.24
CA PHE A 64 -13.79 -6.37 13.76
C PHE A 64 -14.62 -6.66 12.51
N ASP A 65 -15.79 -6.02 12.43
CA ASP A 65 -16.52 -5.88 11.17
C ASP A 65 -16.13 -4.54 10.56
N LEU A 66 -15.59 -4.57 9.34
CA LEU A 66 -15.01 -3.41 8.68
C LEU A 66 -15.77 -3.11 7.40
N ASP A 67 -16.22 -1.86 7.28
CA ASP A 67 -16.67 -1.29 6.01
C ASP A 67 -15.49 -0.55 5.35
N TYR A 68 -15.19 -0.85 4.08
CA TYR A 68 -14.08 -0.27 3.33
C TYR A 68 -14.24 1.19 2.96
N GLN A 69 -15.41 1.77 3.21
CA GLN A 69 -15.61 3.20 3.00
C GLN A 69 -14.83 4.08 3.98
N VAL A 70 -14.08 3.48 4.92
CA VAL A 70 -13.27 4.20 5.92
C VAL A 70 -11.85 4.45 5.40
N TRP A 71 -11.74 5.34 4.40
CA TRP A 71 -10.55 6.19 4.15
C TRP A 71 -11.00 7.53 3.60
#